data_AF-A0AAD1YMW6-F1
#
_entry.id   AF-A0AAD1YMW6-F1
#
_cell.length_a   1.000
_cell.length_b   1.000
_cell.length_c   1.000
_cell.angle_alpha   90.00
_cell.angle_beta   90.00
_cell.angle_gamma   90.00
#
_symmetry.space_group_name_H-M   'P 1'
#
loop_
_entity.id
_entity.type
_entity.pdbx_description
1 polymer ?
#
loop_
_entity_poly.entity_id
_entity_poly.type
_entity_poly.pdbx_seq_one_letter_code
_entity_poly.pdbx_strand_id
1 'polypeptide(L)'
;MEVSRFNLWFHLFILISIFSICKSDDPDCVYTVYIRTGSIIRAGTDSIISLTLYDAYGYGIRINNIESWGGLMGLDYNYFERGNLDIFSGRGPCLTGPICSMNLTSDGSGPHHGWYVNYVEVTTTGVHKSCTQVNFTVEQWLATDRSPHELTAIRDYCSSDDKKRLIDDSDSDDNPVM
;
A
#
# COMPACT_ATOMS: atom_id res chain seq x y z
N MET A 1 -15.99 -58.59 29.24
CA MET A 1 -15.02 -58.19 28.20
C MET A 1 -15.69 -57.15 27.34
N GLU A 2 -15.44 -55.87 27.57
CA GLU A 2 -15.80 -54.81 26.60
C GLU A 2 -15.03 -53.55 26.93
N VAL A 3 -13.73 -53.54 26.57
CA VAL A 3 -12.87 -52.36 26.65
C VAL A 3 -12.10 -52.28 25.33
N SER A 4 -12.79 -51.97 24.24
CA SER A 4 -12.10 -51.81 22.94
C SER A 4 -12.77 -50.87 21.94
N ARG A 5 -13.80 -50.10 22.33
CA ARG A 5 -14.49 -49.19 21.40
C ARG A 5 -14.29 -47.69 21.65
N PHE A 6 -13.51 -47.30 22.67
CA PHE A 6 -13.35 -45.88 23.03
C PHE A 6 -12.05 -45.22 22.49
N ASN A 7 -11.15 -45.97 21.84
CA ASN A 7 -9.82 -45.45 21.49
C ASN A 7 -9.64 -45.00 20.03
N LEU A 8 -10.60 -45.20 19.12
CA LEU A 8 -10.36 -44.80 17.72
C LEU A 8 -10.74 -43.35 17.40
N TRP A 9 -11.63 -42.73 18.19
CA TRP A 9 -12.11 -41.37 17.90
C TRP A 9 -11.20 -40.27 18.47
N PHE A 10 -10.45 -40.57 19.54
CA PHE A 10 -9.54 -39.60 20.18
C PHE A 10 -8.29 -39.33 19.32
N HIS A 11 -7.86 -40.28 18.50
CA HIS A 11 -6.72 -40.11 17.60
C HIS A 11 -7.03 -39.26 16.36
N LEU A 12 -8.30 -39.14 15.96
CA LEU A 12 -8.70 -38.29 14.84
C LEU A 12 -8.65 -36.80 15.19
N PHE A 13 -8.88 -36.43 16.45
CA PHE A 13 -8.78 -35.05 16.93
C PHE A 13 -7.33 -34.57 17.11
N ILE A 14 -6.40 -35.44 17.45
CA ILE A 14 -4.98 -35.09 17.62
C ILE A 14 -4.30 -34.82 16.26
N LEU A 15 -4.78 -35.42 15.17
CA LEU A 15 -4.23 -35.17 13.83
C LEU A 15 -4.64 -33.81 13.26
N ILE A 16 -5.72 -33.19 13.75
CA ILE A 16 -6.16 -31.85 13.34
C ILE A 16 -5.40 -30.76 14.12
N SER A 17 -4.92 -31.06 15.33
CA SER A 17 -4.22 -30.10 16.20
C SER A 17 -2.78 -29.75 15.79
N ILE A 18 -2.25 -30.34 14.71
CA ILE A 18 -0.87 -30.09 14.25
C ILE A 18 -0.80 -29.34 12.91
N PHE A 19 -1.92 -28.81 12.42
CA PHE A 19 -1.88 -27.74 11.42
C PHE A 19 -1.52 -26.41 12.11
N SER A 20 -0.32 -26.36 12.69
CA SER A 20 0.36 -25.09 12.94
C SER A 20 0.65 -24.49 11.58
N ILE A 21 -0.24 -23.61 11.11
CA ILE A 21 0.04 -22.77 9.94
C ILE A 21 1.29 -21.96 10.31
N CYS A 22 2.44 -22.27 9.72
CA CYS A 22 3.56 -21.34 9.74
C CYS A 22 3.11 -20.11 8.94
N LYS A 23 2.70 -19.05 9.62
CA LYS A 23 2.72 -17.75 8.96
C LYS A 23 4.19 -17.47 8.68
N SER A 24 4.53 -17.34 7.40
CA SER A 24 5.72 -16.60 6.99
C SER A 24 5.63 -15.25 7.69
N ASP A 25 6.59 -14.93 8.57
CA ASP A 25 6.78 -13.55 9.02
C ASP A 25 7.34 -12.79 7.81
N ASP A 26 6.45 -12.39 6.89
CA ASP A 26 6.86 -11.53 5.78
C ASP A 26 7.51 -10.28 6.40
N PRO A 27 8.72 -9.90 5.97
CA PRO A 27 9.45 -8.83 6.63
C PRO A 27 8.66 -7.53 6.54
N ASP A 28 8.64 -6.75 7.62
CA ASP A 28 8.10 -5.40 7.63
C ASP A 28 9.10 -4.40 7.03
N CYS A 29 8.58 -3.48 6.23
CA CYS A 29 9.30 -2.34 5.68
C CYS A 29 8.75 -1.04 6.26
N VAL A 30 9.60 -0.02 6.34
CA VAL A 30 9.20 1.35 6.66
C VAL A 30 8.96 2.09 5.36
N TYR A 31 7.79 2.71 5.27
CA TYR A 31 7.37 3.54 4.16
C TYR A 31 7.25 4.97 4.67
N THR A 32 7.95 5.90 4.02
CA THR A 32 7.84 7.34 4.26
C THR A 32 7.25 8.00 3.03
N VAL A 33 6.14 8.71 3.21
CA VAL A 33 5.36 9.33 2.15
C VAL A 33 5.36 10.83 2.34
N TYR A 34 5.66 11.57 1.27
CA TYR A 34 5.58 13.02 1.20
C TYR A 34 4.49 13.38 0.20
N ILE A 35 3.52 14.17 0.63
CA ILE A 35 2.42 14.61 -0.24
C ILE A 35 2.47 16.13 -0.35
N ARG A 36 2.59 16.63 -1.58
CA ARG A 36 2.56 18.05 -1.87
C ARG A 36 1.19 18.47 -2.35
N THR A 37 0.47 19.22 -1.52
CA THR A 37 -0.77 19.89 -1.92
C THR A 37 -0.44 21.13 -2.75
N GLY A 38 -1.21 21.33 -3.82
CA GLY A 38 -1.04 22.46 -4.72
C GLY A 38 -1.19 23.81 -4.05
N SER A 39 -0.54 24.82 -4.61
CA SER A 39 -0.66 26.22 -4.17
C SER A 39 -1.78 26.99 -4.87
N ILE A 40 -2.61 26.34 -5.70
CA ILE A 40 -3.76 26.98 -6.35
C ILE A 40 -4.89 27.25 -5.35
N ILE A 41 -5.81 28.14 -5.69
CA ILE A 41 -6.90 28.55 -4.80
C ILE A 41 -7.79 27.33 -4.50
N ARG A 42 -8.10 27.11 -3.21
CA ARG A 42 -8.92 25.99 -2.70
C ARG A 42 -8.36 24.60 -3.02
N ALA A 43 -7.04 24.48 -3.07
CA ALA A 43 -6.38 23.20 -3.32
C ALA A 43 -6.38 22.24 -2.12
N GLY A 44 -6.66 22.72 -0.89
CA GLY A 44 -6.62 21.89 0.31
C GLY A 44 -7.92 21.12 0.56
N THR A 45 -7.87 20.13 1.46
CA THR A 45 -9.02 19.28 1.76
C THR A 45 -9.07 18.78 3.21
N ASP A 46 -10.29 18.57 3.71
CA ASP A 46 -10.57 17.92 5.00
C ASP A 46 -11.04 16.45 4.82
N SER A 47 -10.88 15.89 3.62
CA SER A 47 -11.30 14.52 3.29
C SER A 47 -10.37 13.46 3.90
N ILE A 48 -10.86 12.22 4.02
CA ILE A 48 -10.00 11.08 4.37
C ILE A 48 -9.24 10.64 3.11
N ILE A 49 -7.90 10.61 3.22
CA ILE A 49 -7.02 10.24 2.12
C ILE A 49 -6.49 8.81 2.30
N SER A 50 -6.74 7.97 1.28
CA SER A 50 -6.22 6.62 1.18
C SER A 50 -5.14 6.51 0.11
N LEU A 51 -4.17 5.63 0.35
CA LEU A 51 -3.04 5.39 -0.55
C LEU A 51 -2.85 3.88 -0.72
N THR A 52 -2.78 3.43 -1.96
CA THR A 52 -2.34 2.07 -2.29
C THR A 52 -1.09 2.13 -3.13
N LEU A 53 -0.08 1.34 -2.78
CA LEU A 53 1.20 1.25 -3.48
C LEU A 53 1.38 -0.17 -4.00
N TYR A 54 1.94 -0.30 -5.20
CA TYR A 54 2.18 -1.58 -5.85
C TYR A 54 3.60 -1.68 -6.38
N ASP A 55 4.14 -2.89 -6.37
CA ASP A 55 5.32 -3.27 -7.15
C ASP A 55 4.93 -3.78 -8.55
N ALA A 56 5.92 -4.11 -9.37
CA ALA A 56 5.69 -4.58 -10.72
C ALA A 56 4.97 -5.94 -10.79
N TYR A 57 5.08 -6.75 -9.73
CA TYR A 57 4.44 -8.06 -9.61
C TYR A 57 2.95 -7.95 -9.26
N GLY A 58 2.46 -6.73 -8.99
CA GLY A 58 1.07 -6.47 -8.61
C GLY A 58 0.79 -6.68 -7.11
N TYR A 59 1.81 -7.02 -6.31
CA TYR A 59 1.69 -7.00 -4.86
C TYR A 59 1.61 -5.56 -4.38
N GLY A 60 0.71 -5.30 -3.43
CA GLY A 60 0.49 -3.95 -2.95
C GLY A 60 0.13 -3.84 -1.49
N ILE A 61 0.40 -2.67 -0.93
CA ILE A 61 -0.01 -2.27 0.42
C ILE A 61 -1.10 -1.21 0.33
N ARG A 62 -2.18 -1.40 1.09
CA ARG A 62 -3.30 -0.45 1.16
C ARG A 62 -3.32 0.24 2.52
N ILE A 63 -3.29 1.56 2.49
CA ILE A 63 -3.40 2.46 3.63
C ILE A 63 -4.75 3.18 3.49
N ASN A 64 -5.70 2.85 4.37
CA ASN A 64 -7.07 3.38 4.26
C ASN A 64 -7.21 4.84 4.70
N ASN A 65 -6.38 5.27 5.65
CA ASN A 65 -6.28 6.66 6.09
C ASN A 65 -4.80 6.93 6.40
N ILE A 66 -4.14 7.72 5.55
CA ILE A 66 -2.70 7.95 5.67
C ILE A 66 -2.33 8.81 6.88
N GLU A 67 -3.22 9.73 7.28
CA GLU A 67 -3.03 10.58 8.46
C GLU A 67 -2.98 9.74 9.73
N SER A 68 -3.99 8.91 9.99
CA SER A 68 -4.01 8.07 11.20
C SER A 68 -3.04 6.89 11.14
N TRP A 69 -2.60 6.48 9.94
CA TRP A 69 -1.60 5.44 9.79
C TRP A 69 -0.19 5.90 10.17
N GLY A 70 0.17 7.16 9.92
CA GLY A 70 1.55 7.60 10.13
C GLY A 70 1.83 9.09 10.05
N GLY A 71 0.85 9.97 10.27
CA GLY A 71 1.07 11.43 10.24
C GLY A 71 2.21 11.89 11.17
N LEU A 72 3.14 12.69 10.64
CA LEU A 72 4.35 13.15 11.35
C LEU A 72 4.42 14.66 11.59
N MET A 73 3.34 15.40 11.30
CA MET A 73 3.36 16.88 11.37
C MET A 73 3.04 17.44 12.77
N GLY A 74 2.72 16.57 13.73
CA GLY A 74 2.40 16.91 15.11
C GLY A 74 0.92 16.77 15.45
N LEU A 75 0.60 16.98 16.73
CA LEU A 75 -0.78 16.95 17.23
C LEU A 75 -1.56 18.15 16.70
N ASP A 76 -2.84 17.92 16.37
CA ASP A 76 -3.79 18.93 15.88
C ASP A 76 -3.34 19.67 14.60
N TYR A 77 -2.35 19.13 13.88
CA TYR A 77 -1.93 19.67 12.60
C TYR A 77 -3.02 19.41 11.55
N ASN A 78 -3.40 20.44 10.79
CA ASN A 78 -4.35 20.29 9.70
C ASN A 78 -3.62 19.86 8.43
N TYR A 79 -3.78 18.59 8.07
CA TYR A 79 -3.15 17.97 6.90
C TYR A 79 -3.82 18.40 5.60
N PHE A 80 -3.10 18.23 4.49
CA PHE A 80 -3.57 18.42 3.12
C PHE A 80 -4.01 19.85 2.81
N GLU A 81 -3.50 20.83 3.54
CA GLU A 81 -3.79 22.24 3.31
C GLU A 81 -3.03 22.82 2.12
N ARG A 82 -3.60 23.86 1.51
CA ARG A 82 -3.07 24.50 0.30
C ARG A 82 -1.58 24.86 0.45
N GLY A 83 -0.76 24.30 -0.44
CA GLY A 83 0.68 24.58 -0.52
C GLY A 83 1.54 23.83 0.49
N ASN A 84 0.93 23.05 1.40
CA ASN A 84 1.67 22.28 2.38
C ASN A 84 2.37 21.07 1.75
N LEU A 85 3.49 20.70 2.38
CA LEU A 85 4.14 19.42 2.20
C LEU A 85 3.93 18.64 3.48
N ASP A 86 3.16 17.56 3.39
CA ASP A 86 2.81 16.75 4.54
C ASP A 86 3.57 15.42 4.51
N ILE A 87 4.02 14.97 5.68
CA ILE A 87 4.91 13.83 5.82
C ILE A 87 4.22 12.76 6.66
N PHE A 88 4.27 11.53 6.17
CA PHE A 88 3.73 10.35 6.82
C PHE A 88 4.81 9.27 6.86
N SER A 89 4.89 8.50 7.94
CA SER A 89 5.75 7.33 8.00
C SER A 89 5.11 6.22 8.82
N GLY A 90 5.10 5.01 8.28
CA GLY A 90 4.54 3.85 8.95
C GLY A 90 5.20 2.56 8.51
N ARG A 91 4.87 1.46 9.21
CA ARG A 91 5.29 0.11 8.85
C ARG A 91 4.18 -0.61 8.09
N GLY A 92 4.58 -1.52 7.22
CA GLY A 92 3.71 -2.48 6.56
C GLY A 92 4.52 -3.61 5.94
N PRO A 93 3.85 -4.63 5.36
CA PRO A 93 4.54 -5.74 4.70
C PRO A 93 5.49 -5.21 3.63
N CYS A 94 6.70 -5.74 3.54
CA CYS A 94 7.62 -5.41 2.46
C CYS A 94 7.05 -5.87 1.11
N LEU A 95 7.00 -4.98 0.13
CA LEU A 95 6.78 -5.38 -1.26
C LEU A 95 7.94 -6.24 -1.77
N THR A 96 7.66 -7.05 -2.79
CA THR A 96 8.64 -7.98 -3.37
C THR A 96 9.65 -7.23 -4.24
N GLY A 97 9.18 -6.20 -4.95
CA GLY A 97 9.99 -5.29 -5.76
C GLY A 97 9.91 -3.81 -5.33
N PRO A 98 10.62 -2.91 -6.05
CA PRO A 98 10.47 -1.48 -5.87
C PRO A 98 9.04 -1.03 -6.19
N ILE A 99 8.56 -0.02 -5.46
CA ILE A 99 7.27 0.60 -5.75
C ILE A 99 7.35 1.28 -7.12
N CYS A 100 6.39 0.97 -7.99
CA CYS A 100 6.30 1.57 -9.31
C CYS A 100 4.88 2.00 -9.69
N SER A 101 3.87 1.68 -8.87
CA SER A 101 2.51 2.12 -9.10
C SER A 101 1.83 2.59 -7.82
N MET A 102 0.95 3.59 -7.98
CA MET A 102 0.22 4.25 -6.90
C MET A 102 -1.24 4.44 -7.27
N ASN A 103 -2.13 4.27 -6.30
CA ASN A 103 -3.50 4.75 -6.30
C ASN A 103 -3.70 5.67 -5.08
N LEU A 104 -3.86 6.97 -5.31
CA LEU A 104 -4.19 7.98 -4.31
C LEU A 104 -5.67 8.33 -4.42
N THR A 105 -6.44 8.19 -3.34
CA THR A 105 -7.90 8.40 -3.35
C THR A 105 -8.35 9.24 -2.18
N SER A 106 -9.10 10.31 -2.47
CA SER A 106 -9.90 11.05 -1.50
C SER A 106 -11.26 10.38 -1.33
N ASP A 107 -11.80 10.32 -0.12
CA ASP A 107 -13.18 9.88 0.11
C ASP A 107 -14.23 10.94 -0.23
N GLY A 108 -13.80 12.17 -0.53
CA GLY A 108 -14.66 13.29 -0.90
C GLY A 108 -15.58 13.77 0.23
N SER A 109 -15.29 13.41 1.48
CA SER A 109 -16.09 13.80 2.63
C SER A 109 -15.71 15.20 3.15
N GLY A 110 -16.52 15.73 4.07
CA GLY A 110 -16.24 17.00 4.74
C GLY A 110 -16.50 18.27 3.92
N PRO A 111 -16.40 19.44 4.57
CA PRO A 111 -16.26 20.71 3.85
C PRO A 111 -14.94 20.71 3.05
N HIS A 112 -14.85 21.53 2.01
CA HIS A 112 -13.63 21.64 1.20
C HIS A 112 -13.11 20.29 0.62
N HIS A 113 -14.01 19.40 0.22
CA HIS A 113 -13.67 18.06 -0.26
C HIS A 113 -12.79 18.00 -1.53
N GLY A 114 -12.74 19.08 -2.33
CA GLY A 114 -11.93 19.12 -3.54
C GLY A 114 -10.45 19.35 -3.24
N TRP A 115 -9.59 18.42 -3.65
CA TRP A 115 -8.16 18.46 -3.33
C TRP A 115 -7.31 18.55 -4.60
N TYR A 116 -6.33 19.46 -4.67
CA TYR A 116 -5.38 19.49 -5.79
C TYR A 116 -4.01 19.06 -5.32
N VAL A 117 -3.48 18.00 -5.95
CA VAL A 117 -2.22 17.37 -5.55
C VAL A 117 -1.17 17.63 -6.63
N ASN A 118 0.00 18.12 -6.24
CA ASN A 118 1.13 18.23 -7.15
C ASN A 118 1.82 16.89 -7.34
N TYR A 119 2.29 16.27 -6.25
CA TYR A 119 2.99 15.00 -6.29
C TYR A 119 2.89 14.22 -4.99
N VAL A 120 3.19 12.92 -5.08
CA VAL A 120 3.43 12.02 -3.95
C VAL A 120 4.79 11.38 -4.13
N GLU A 121 5.68 11.58 -3.17
CA GLU A 121 6.97 10.90 -3.12
C GLU A 121 6.92 9.80 -2.06
N VAL A 122 7.43 8.62 -2.38
CA VAL A 122 7.48 7.49 -1.47
C VAL A 122 8.91 6.97 -1.38
N THR A 123 9.40 6.84 -0.17
CA THR A 123 10.63 6.12 0.16
C THR A 123 10.29 4.85 0.91
N THR A 124 10.89 3.72 0.54
CA THR A 124 10.77 2.46 1.28
C THR A 124 12.14 1.94 1.69
N THR A 125 12.20 1.42 2.91
CA THR A 125 13.40 0.84 3.51
C THR A 125 13.03 -0.44 4.26
N GLY A 126 13.90 -1.45 4.20
CA GLY A 126 13.69 -2.73 4.87
C GLY A 126 15.01 -3.36 5.27
N VAL A 127 14.96 -4.28 6.24
CA VAL A 127 16.15 -5.04 6.65
C VAL A 127 16.61 -5.90 5.46
N HIS A 128 17.89 -5.79 5.09
CA HIS A 128 18.47 -6.46 3.92
C HIS A 128 17.80 -6.13 2.57
N LYS A 129 17.02 -5.06 2.49
CA LYS A 129 16.46 -4.54 1.23
C LYS A 129 17.09 -3.19 0.89
N SER A 130 17.27 -2.94 -0.41
CA SER A 130 17.73 -1.63 -0.88
C SER A 130 16.68 -0.56 -0.57
N CYS A 131 17.15 0.61 -0.13
CA CYS A 131 16.32 1.79 -0.06
C CYS A 131 15.91 2.19 -1.48
N THR A 132 14.62 2.42 -1.71
CA THR A 132 14.11 2.90 -3.00
C THR A 132 13.23 4.11 -2.79
N GLN A 133 13.24 5.02 -3.77
CA GLN A 133 12.47 6.24 -3.76
C GLN A 133 11.81 6.42 -5.13
N VAL A 134 10.55 6.83 -5.13
CA VAL A 134 9.79 7.12 -6.35
C VAL A 134 8.95 8.37 -6.14
N ASN A 135 8.89 9.23 -7.15
CA ASN A 135 8.05 10.42 -7.15
C ASN A 135 6.95 10.29 -8.22
N PHE A 136 5.70 10.24 -7.77
CA PHE A 136 4.52 10.22 -8.61
C PHE A 136 4.02 11.64 -8.83
N THR A 137 4.18 12.14 -10.07
CA THR A 137 3.58 13.43 -10.46
C THR A 137 2.07 13.23 -10.62
N VAL A 138 1.29 14.03 -9.88
CA VAL A 138 -0.17 13.96 -9.88
C VAL A 138 -0.76 15.10 -10.72
N GLU A 139 -0.49 16.36 -10.34
CA GLU A 139 -1.00 17.60 -10.97
C GLU A 139 -2.49 17.54 -11.36
N GLN A 140 -3.33 17.03 -10.44
CA GLN A 140 -4.73 16.69 -10.70
C GLN A 140 -5.62 17.08 -9.52
N TRP A 141 -6.85 17.52 -9.82
CA TRP A 141 -7.91 17.59 -8.82
C TRP A 141 -8.43 16.19 -8.49
N LEU A 142 -8.47 15.85 -7.21
CA LEU A 142 -9.27 14.77 -6.64
C LEU A 142 -10.57 15.37 -6.10
N ALA A 143 -11.55 15.53 -6.99
CA ALA A 143 -12.82 16.18 -6.69
C ALA A 143 -13.88 15.77 -7.72
N THR A 144 -15.15 15.79 -7.35
CA THR A 144 -16.27 15.55 -8.28
C THR A 144 -16.75 16.84 -8.97
N ASP A 145 -16.44 18.02 -8.42
CA ASP A 145 -16.85 19.33 -8.92
C ASP A 145 -15.78 20.06 -9.75
N ARG A 146 -14.60 19.46 -9.90
CA ARG A 146 -13.49 19.95 -10.75
C ARG A 146 -13.05 18.85 -11.71
N SER A 147 -12.75 19.21 -12.96
CA SER A 147 -12.12 18.30 -13.92
C SER A 147 -10.83 17.70 -13.33
N PRO A 148 -10.61 16.38 -13.41
CA PRO A 148 -11.32 15.39 -14.24
C PRO A 148 -12.62 14.80 -13.68
N HIS A 149 -13.16 15.30 -12.57
CA HIS A 149 -14.34 14.78 -11.86
C HIS A 149 -14.12 13.41 -11.23
N GLU A 150 -12.88 13.14 -10.84
CA GLU A 150 -12.45 11.89 -10.23
C GLU A 150 -11.94 12.16 -8.81
N LEU A 151 -12.24 11.27 -7.87
CA LEU A 151 -11.68 11.31 -6.50
C LEU A 151 -10.37 10.53 -6.36
N THR A 152 -9.87 9.97 -7.47
CA THR A 152 -8.72 9.07 -7.50
C THR A 152 -7.71 9.51 -8.56
N ALA A 153 -6.43 9.41 -8.24
CA ALA A 153 -5.33 9.48 -9.20
C ALA A 153 -4.52 8.18 -9.16
N ILE A 154 -4.45 7.50 -10.30
CA ILE A 154 -3.61 6.31 -10.50
C ILE A 154 -2.39 6.69 -11.32
N ARG A 155 -1.20 6.28 -10.90
CA ARG A 155 0.05 6.45 -11.64
C ARG A 155 0.76 5.10 -11.70
N ASP A 156 0.87 4.51 -12.89
CA ASP A 156 1.61 3.27 -13.13
C ASP A 156 2.88 3.57 -13.93
N TYR A 157 4.03 3.44 -13.28
CA TYR A 157 5.37 3.60 -13.86
C TYR A 157 6.12 2.26 -13.95
N CYS A 158 5.46 1.13 -13.72
CA CYS A 158 6.08 -0.18 -13.82
C CYS A 158 6.51 -0.45 -15.27
N SER A 159 7.81 -0.66 -15.50
CA SER A 159 8.35 -0.79 -16.85
C SER A 159 7.93 -2.11 -17.52
N SER A 160 7.96 -2.16 -18.85
CA SER A 160 7.74 -3.40 -19.60
C SER A 160 8.81 -4.45 -19.29
N ASP A 161 10.04 -4.02 -18.99
CA ASP A 161 11.15 -4.91 -18.65
C ASP A 161 10.93 -5.54 -17.26
N ASP A 162 10.40 -4.77 -16.31
CA ASP A 162 10.00 -5.32 -15.02
C ASP A 162 8.86 -6.32 -15.20
N LYS A 163 7.88 -6.02 -16.07
CA LYS A 163 6.78 -6.94 -16.43
C LYS A 163 7.28 -8.21 -17.13
N LYS A 164 8.33 -8.12 -17.96
CA LYS A 164 8.94 -9.27 -18.63
C LYS A 164 9.70 -10.16 -17.66
N ARG A 165 10.42 -9.58 -16.69
CA ARG A 165 11.06 -10.35 -15.61
C ARG A 165 10.05 -11.21 -14.85
N LEU A 166 8.83 -10.72 -14.64
CA LEU A 166 7.74 -11.50 -14.02
C LEU A 166 7.43 -12.78 -14.82
N ILE A 167 7.37 -12.65 -16.15
CA ILE A 167 7.01 -13.75 -17.05
C ILE A 167 8.13 -14.80 -17.06
N ASP A 168 9.37 -14.35 -17.20
CA ASP A 168 10.54 -15.24 -17.21
C ASP A 168 10.69 -16.01 -15.87
N ASP A 169 10.45 -15.34 -14.73
CA ASP A 169 10.44 -16.00 -13.41
C ASP A 169 9.30 -17.04 -13.31
N SER A 170 8.10 -16.71 -13.79
CA SER A 170 6.94 -17.62 -13.75
C SER A 170 7.08 -18.86 -14.63
N ASP A 171 7.80 -18.77 -15.74
CA ASP A 171 8.05 -19.91 -16.64
C ASP A 171 9.16 -20.84 -16.11
N SER A 172 9.98 -20.37 -15.16
CA SER A 172 11.12 -21.13 -14.63
C SER A 172 10.75 -22.15 -13.54
N ASP A 173 9.58 -22.01 -12.91
CA ASP A 173 9.09 -22.90 -11.86
C ASP A 173 8.43 -24.20 -12.40
N ASP A 174 8.24 -24.32 -13.72
CA ASP A 174 7.55 -25.44 -14.37
C ASP A 174 8.49 -26.56 -14.86
N ASN A 175 9.76 -26.57 -14.42
CA ASN A 175 10.67 -27.67 -14.78
C ASN A 175 10.62 -28.79 -13.72
N PRO A 176 9.97 -29.94 -14.00
CA PRO A 176 10.01 -31.06 -13.08
C PRO A 176 11.46 -31.54 -12.96
N VAL A 177 11.98 -31.53 -11.73
CA VAL A 177 13.26 -32.15 -11.40
C VAL A 177 13.16 -33.63 -11.75
N MET A 178 13.89 -34.04 -12.79
CA MET A 178 14.09 -35.44 -13.18
C MET A 178 14.89 -36.20 -12.11
#